data_AF-A0A1C7PER9-F1
#
_entry.id   AF-A0A1C7PER9-F1
#
_cell.length_a   1.000
_cell.length_b   1.000
_cell.length_c   1.000
_cell.angle_alpha   90.00
_cell.angle_beta   90.00
_cell.angle_gamma   90.00
#
_symmetry.space_group_name_H-M   'P 1'
#
loop_
_entity.id
_entity.type
_entity.pdbx_description
1 polymer ?
#
loop_
_entity_poly.entity_id
_entity_poly.type
_entity_poly.pdbx_seq_one_letter_code
_entity_poly.pdbx_strand_id
1 'polypeptide(L)'
;MNANLLLTACLLAANISHAQNTPGTARQTEPATPQTERQRHANTYETHVQGMIAHKTALANALAQATDKNTAETAARKAAQTYRQMHDYFSSTLPGIKTALEELPVSEVDAITSRHQQARETAEQALDKEVLRIRLHDAFGNEPLAHLITDIIASGLIPVANLQQELTDPEALQKLEHAMRAYYTQMIGNLQTLLAEIQSIHDKTTADAAAARIRTFFSEQQKTEETAFADMVHTYGTPPDTLKQKIMDEFLPQLRQCQTTSEELKHKLEQTNFYGSQELQKALNQQPEA
;
A
#
# COMPACT_ATOMS: atom_id res chain seq x y z
N MET A 1 4.02 22.60 -18.58
CA MET A 1 3.05 21.83 -17.78
C MET A 1 3.71 21.52 -16.44
N ASN A 2 3.27 21.94 -15.26
CA ASN A 2 2.14 22.77 -14.84
C ASN A 2 2.58 23.57 -13.59
N ALA A 3 2.90 24.85 -13.77
CA ALA A 3 3.13 25.79 -12.67
C ALA A 3 1.83 26.18 -11.93
N ASN A 4 0.68 25.67 -12.38
CA ASN A 4 -0.64 25.94 -11.80
C ASN A 4 -0.94 25.17 -10.50
N LEU A 5 -0.23 24.07 -10.18
CA LEU A 5 -0.49 23.29 -8.97
C LEU A 5 0.12 23.88 -7.69
N LEU A 6 1.21 24.65 -7.82
CA LEU A 6 1.84 25.35 -6.68
C LEU A 6 1.13 26.66 -6.34
N LEU A 7 0.47 27.31 -7.31
CA LEU A 7 -0.31 28.52 -7.06
C LEU A 7 -1.61 28.24 -6.28
N THR A 8 -2.25 27.09 -6.52
CA THR A 8 -3.50 26.73 -5.83
C THR A 8 -3.27 26.36 -4.36
N ALA A 9 -2.11 25.79 -4.01
CA ALA A 9 -1.75 25.51 -2.62
C ALA A 9 -1.39 26.77 -1.82
N CYS A 10 -0.81 27.80 -2.46
CA CYS A 10 -0.53 29.08 -1.80
C CYS A 10 -1.78 29.98 -1.66
N LEU A 11 -2.77 29.85 -2.54
CA LEU A 11 -4.03 30.62 -2.47
C LEU A 11 -4.96 30.15 -1.34
N LEU A 12 -4.90 28.88 -0.92
CA LEU A 12 -5.66 28.42 0.26
C LEU A 12 -5.04 28.85 1.60
N ALA A 13 -3.72 29.08 1.66
CA ALA A 13 -3.06 29.57 2.87
C ALA A 13 -3.20 31.09 3.08
N ALA A 14 -3.47 31.86 2.01
CA ALA A 14 -3.56 33.32 2.07
C ALA A 14 -4.92 33.86 2.56
N ASN A 15 -6.00 33.08 2.47
CA ASN A 15 -7.34 33.55 2.85
C ASN A 15 -7.67 33.43 4.35
N ILE A 16 -6.74 32.95 5.18
CA ILE A 16 -6.92 32.83 6.63
C ILE A 16 -6.39 34.07 7.39
N SER A 17 -5.67 34.98 6.73
CA SER A 17 -4.94 36.07 7.41
C SER A 17 -5.43 37.50 7.16
N HIS A 18 -6.60 37.73 6.57
CA HIS A 18 -7.17 39.09 6.41
C HIS A 18 -8.59 39.19 6.97
N ALA A 19 -8.69 39.20 8.31
CA ALA A 19 -9.90 39.60 8.99
C ALA A 19 -9.61 40.29 10.34
N GLN A 20 -8.69 41.27 10.39
CA GLN A 20 -8.60 42.19 11.52
C GLN A 20 -8.16 43.59 11.07
N ASN A 21 -9.13 44.50 10.94
CA ASN A 21 -9.22 45.77 11.68
C ASN A 21 -9.98 46.86 10.89
N THR A 22 -11.22 47.10 11.28
CA THR A 22 -11.87 48.41 11.13
C THR A 22 -12.79 48.64 12.32
N PRO A 23 -12.56 49.68 13.16
CA PRO A 23 -13.51 50.08 14.19
C PRO A 23 -14.58 50.98 13.54
N GLY A 24 -15.85 50.61 13.63
CA GLY A 24 -16.90 51.48 13.11
C GLY A 24 -18.32 50.92 13.20
N THR A 25 -19.09 51.47 14.14
CA THR A 25 -20.57 51.49 14.19
C THR A 25 -21.29 50.15 14.39
N ALA A 26 -21.85 49.98 15.59
CA ALA A 26 -22.87 48.99 15.89
C ALA A 26 -24.10 49.22 14.99
N ARG A 27 -24.19 48.47 13.89
CA ARG A 27 -25.45 48.23 13.17
C ARG A 27 -26.14 47.06 13.85
N GLN A 28 -27.35 47.29 14.36
CA GLN A 28 -28.28 46.21 14.67
C GLN A 28 -28.48 45.38 13.40
N THR A 29 -27.98 44.15 13.40
CA THR A 29 -28.25 43.17 12.35
C THR A 29 -29.69 42.72 12.46
N GLU A 30 -30.47 42.97 11.41
CA GLU A 30 -31.76 42.30 11.18
C GLU A 30 -31.57 40.77 11.26
N PRO A 31 -32.56 40.02 11.78
CA PRO A 31 -32.47 38.56 11.85
C PRO A 31 -32.29 38.00 10.43
N ALA A 32 -31.30 37.12 10.27
CA ALA A 32 -31.00 36.50 8.98
C ALA A 32 -32.24 35.76 8.47
N THR A 33 -32.51 35.85 7.16
CA THR A 33 -33.62 35.07 6.58
C THR A 33 -33.32 33.57 6.72
N PRO A 34 -34.34 32.70 6.87
CA PRO A 34 -34.14 31.25 7.01
C PRO A 34 -33.27 30.62 5.92
N GLN A 35 -33.29 31.21 4.71
CA GLN A 35 -32.45 30.78 3.59
C GLN A 35 -30.96 31.15 3.78
N THR A 36 -30.67 32.31 4.39
CA THR A 36 -29.30 32.72 4.72
C THR A 36 -28.70 31.85 5.82
N GLU A 37 -29.50 31.48 6.83
CA GLU A 37 -29.06 30.59 7.91
C GLU A 37 -28.79 29.18 7.38
N ARG A 38 -29.69 28.63 6.56
CA ARG A 38 -29.49 27.35 5.89
C ARG A 38 -28.21 27.31 5.06
N GLN A 39 -27.95 28.34 4.25
CA GLN A 39 -26.71 28.43 3.47
C GLN A 39 -25.47 28.50 4.37
N ARG A 40 -25.56 29.19 5.51
CA ARG A 40 -24.47 29.25 6.50
C ARG A 40 -24.18 27.88 7.11
N HIS A 41 -25.21 27.11 7.44
CA HIS A 41 -25.07 25.74 7.93
C HIS A 41 -24.47 24.82 6.86
N ALA A 42 -24.95 24.89 5.62
CA ALA A 42 -24.40 24.14 4.49
C ALA A 42 -22.91 24.42 4.29
N ASN A 43 -22.53 25.70 4.28
CA ASN A 43 -21.13 26.12 4.15
C ASN A 43 -20.27 25.65 5.34
N THR A 44 -20.82 25.63 6.55
CA THR A 44 -20.12 25.17 7.75
C THR A 44 -19.82 23.67 7.65
N TYR A 45 -20.80 22.87 7.24
CA TYR A 45 -20.62 21.44 7.04
C TYR A 45 -19.66 21.13 5.88
N GLU A 46 -19.80 21.82 4.75
CA GLU A 46 -18.90 21.66 3.60
C GLU A 46 -17.45 22.02 3.93
N THR A 47 -17.23 23.11 4.67
CA THR A 47 -15.89 23.51 5.14
C THR A 47 -15.28 22.45 6.05
N HIS A 48 -16.10 21.84 6.93
CA HIS A 48 -15.63 20.74 7.77
C HIS A 48 -15.18 19.52 6.96
N VAL A 49 -15.98 19.10 5.97
CA VAL A 49 -15.63 17.97 5.08
C VAL A 49 -14.33 18.25 4.33
N GLN A 50 -14.16 19.45 3.78
CA GLN A 50 -12.93 19.86 3.10
C GLN A 50 -11.73 19.90 4.07
N GLY A 51 -11.93 20.37 5.31
CA GLY A 51 -10.92 20.34 6.37
C GLY A 51 -10.46 18.92 6.69
N MET A 52 -11.38 17.95 6.81
CA MET A 52 -11.03 16.53 6.96
C MET A 52 -10.16 16.01 5.83
N ILE A 53 -10.54 16.29 4.58
CA ILE A 53 -9.78 15.85 3.40
C ILE A 53 -8.37 16.46 3.42
N ALA A 54 -8.26 17.76 3.69
CA ALA A 54 -6.99 18.47 3.72
C ALA A 54 -6.07 17.93 4.82
N HIS A 55 -6.60 17.69 6.03
CA HIS A 55 -5.81 17.17 7.13
C HIS A 55 -5.37 15.72 6.93
N LYS A 56 -6.24 14.84 6.41
CA LYS A 56 -5.86 13.46 6.03
C LYS A 56 -4.73 13.47 4.99
N THR A 57 -4.85 14.31 3.97
CA THR A 57 -3.84 14.47 2.93
C THR A 57 -2.52 15.01 3.49
N ALA A 58 -2.58 16.00 4.38
CA ALA A 58 -1.39 16.56 5.01
C ALA A 58 -0.68 15.54 5.92
N LEU A 59 -1.43 14.72 6.66
CA LEU A 59 -0.90 13.62 7.45
C LEU A 59 -0.22 12.57 6.57
N ALA A 60 -0.89 12.12 5.51
CA ALA A 60 -0.31 11.16 4.55
C ALA A 60 1.01 11.69 3.99
N ASN A 61 1.03 12.96 3.55
CA ASN A 61 2.22 13.60 3.02
C ASN A 61 3.35 13.75 4.05
N ALA A 62 3.03 13.97 5.32
CA ALA A 62 4.03 14.04 6.39
C ALA A 62 4.64 12.66 6.67
N LEU A 63 3.79 11.62 6.74
CA LEU A 63 4.21 10.23 6.92
C LEU A 63 5.02 9.69 5.73
N ALA A 64 4.68 10.08 4.51
CA ALA A 64 5.42 9.72 3.30
C ALA A 64 6.90 10.16 3.32
N GLN A 65 7.26 11.16 4.14
CA GLN A 65 8.64 11.63 4.29
C GLN A 65 9.52 10.66 5.09
N ALA A 66 8.95 9.71 5.82
CA ALA A 66 9.71 8.66 6.49
C ALA A 66 10.16 7.63 5.44
N THR A 67 11.32 7.81 4.83
CA THR A 67 11.90 6.88 3.84
C THR A 67 12.97 5.97 4.43
N ASP A 68 13.56 6.39 5.56
CA ASP A 68 14.59 5.68 6.31
C ASP A 68 14.59 6.15 7.78
N LYS A 69 15.47 5.57 8.60
CA LYS A 69 15.59 5.89 10.03
C LYS A 69 15.96 7.36 10.30
N ASN A 70 16.75 8.00 9.43
CA ASN A 70 17.20 9.38 9.63
C ASN A 70 16.09 10.39 9.33
N THR A 71 15.21 10.06 8.39
CA THR A 71 14.07 10.91 8.01
C THR A 71 12.82 10.66 8.86
N ALA A 72 12.72 9.48 9.49
CA ALA A 72 11.60 9.07 10.34
C ALA A 72 11.31 10.04 11.49
N GLU A 73 12.33 10.56 12.18
CA GLU A 73 12.12 11.48 13.31
C GLU A 73 11.53 12.82 12.86
N THR A 74 12.00 13.34 11.72
CA THR A 74 11.48 14.60 11.15
C THR A 74 10.05 14.41 10.66
N ALA A 75 9.77 13.29 10.00
CA ALA A 75 8.42 12.90 9.58
C ALA A 75 7.48 12.77 10.78
N ALA A 76 7.92 12.12 11.86
CA ALA A 76 7.14 11.96 13.09
C ALA A 76 6.77 13.31 13.71
N ARG A 77 7.74 14.23 13.84
CA ARG A 77 7.48 15.58 14.38
C ARG A 77 6.47 16.34 13.53
N LYS A 78 6.62 16.30 12.21
CA LYS A 78 5.73 16.99 11.28
C LYS A 78 4.32 16.40 11.31
N ALA A 79 4.21 15.07 11.25
CA ALA A 79 2.94 14.38 11.31
C ALA A 79 2.24 14.60 12.67
N ALA A 80 2.97 14.60 13.79
CA ALA A 80 2.44 14.90 15.12
C ALA A 80 1.96 16.36 15.24
N GLN A 81 2.64 17.30 14.58
CA GLN A 81 2.17 18.69 14.50
C GLN A 81 0.87 18.78 13.69
N THR A 82 0.82 18.14 12.51
CA THR A 82 -0.38 18.12 11.67
C THR A 82 -1.55 17.45 12.39
N TYR A 83 -1.31 16.35 13.10
CA TYR A 83 -2.32 15.63 13.88
C TYR A 83 -2.90 16.52 14.99
N ARG A 84 -2.05 17.24 15.73
CA ARG A 84 -2.50 18.22 16.74
C ARG A 84 -3.32 19.35 16.14
N GLN A 85 -2.85 19.96 15.05
CA GLN A 85 -3.59 21.02 14.37
C GLN A 85 -4.97 20.56 13.90
N MET A 86 -5.05 19.35 13.39
CA MET A 86 -6.31 18.73 12.99
C MET A 86 -7.22 18.49 14.19
N HIS A 87 -6.70 17.95 15.29
CA HIS A 87 -7.45 17.75 16.52
C HIS A 87 -8.02 19.08 17.08
N ASP A 88 -7.21 20.14 17.10
CA ASP A 88 -7.62 21.46 17.55
C ASP A 88 -8.68 22.08 16.62
N TYR A 89 -8.51 21.92 15.31
CA TYR A 89 -9.48 22.36 14.31
C TYR A 89 -10.83 21.65 14.47
N PHE A 90 -10.85 20.33 14.63
CA PHE A 90 -12.12 19.61 14.81
C PHE A 90 -12.76 19.85 16.16
N SER A 91 -11.97 19.96 17.22
CA SER A 91 -12.47 20.28 18.55
C SER A 91 -13.16 21.65 18.57
N SER A 92 -12.59 22.64 17.88
CA SER A 92 -13.16 24.00 17.80
C SER A 92 -14.36 24.11 16.85
N THR A 93 -14.45 23.26 15.82
CA THR A 93 -15.54 23.30 14.83
C THR A 93 -16.72 22.40 15.17
N LEU A 94 -16.54 21.39 16.04
CA LEU A 94 -17.56 20.41 16.42
C LEU A 94 -18.92 21.02 16.83
N PRO A 95 -18.97 22.09 17.66
CA PRO A 95 -20.25 22.68 18.07
C PRO A 95 -21.02 23.27 16.88
N GLY A 96 -20.33 23.96 15.97
CA GLY A 96 -20.95 24.57 14.78
C GLY A 96 -21.43 23.53 13.76
N ILE A 97 -20.72 22.41 13.66
CA ILE A 97 -21.12 21.28 12.80
C ILE A 97 -22.35 20.59 13.36
N LYS A 98 -22.42 20.37 14.68
CA LYS A 98 -23.59 19.77 15.33
C LYS A 98 -24.85 20.57 15.02
N THR A 99 -24.80 21.89 15.22
CA THR A 99 -25.91 22.79 14.86
C THR A 99 -26.21 22.73 13.37
N ALA A 100 -25.20 22.73 12.49
CA ALA A 100 -25.42 22.63 11.05
C ALA A 100 -26.11 21.31 10.65
N LEU A 101 -25.77 20.19 11.28
CA LEU A 101 -26.39 18.88 10.99
C LEU A 101 -27.82 18.77 11.52
N GLU A 102 -28.16 19.46 12.61
CA GLU A 102 -29.52 19.51 13.15
C GLU A 102 -30.47 20.35 12.26
N GLU A 103 -29.93 21.41 11.64
CA GLU A 103 -30.72 22.37 10.85
C GLU A 103 -30.76 22.06 9.34
N LEU A 104 -29.82 21.28 8.82
CA LEU A 104 -29.78 20.91 7.40
C LEU A 104 -30.68 19.70 7.09
N PRO A 105 -31.45 19.74 5.98
CA PRO A 105 -32.11 18.54 5.49
C PRO A 105 -31.10 17.46 5.10
N VAL A 106 -31.44 16.20 5.41
CA VAL A 106 -30.60 15.03 5.10
C VAL A 106 -30.15 15.02 3.62
N SER A 107 -31.05 15.38 2.69
CA SER A 107 -30.72 15.44 1.25
C SER A 107 -29.59 16.42 0.91
N GLU A 108 -29.42 17.48 1.70
CA GLU A 108 -28.37 18.48 1.48
C GLU A 108 -27.05 18.04 2.09
N VAL A 109 -27.09 17.39 3.25
CA VAL A 109 -25.94 16.70 3.85
C VAL A 109 -25.43 15.61 2.91
N ASP A 110 -26.32 14.81 2.32
CA ASP A 110 -25.99 13.77 1.35
C ASP A 110 -25.40 14.36 0.07
N ALA A 111 -25.96 15.47 -0.42
CA ALA A 111 -25.43 16.15 -1.62
C ALA A 111 -24.03 16.71 -1.40
N ILE A 112 -23.77 17.33 -0.24
CA ILE A 112 -22.43 17.83 0.12
C ILE A 112 -21.46 16.64 0.28
N THR A 113 -21.87 15.58 0.98
CA THR A 113 -21.05 14.37 1.16
C THR A 113 -20.70 13.73 -0.18
N SER A 114 -21.70 13.54 -1.05
CA SER A 114 -21.53 12.93 -2.38
C SER A 114 -20.59 13.74 -3.27
N ARG A 115 -20.66 15.08 -3.20
CA ARG A 115 -19.77 15.98 -3.96
C ARG A 115 -18.30 15.77 -3.61
N HIS A 116 -18.00 15.44 -2.36
CA HIS A 116 -16.65 15.30 -1.84
C HIS A 116 -16.21 13.84 -1.64
N GLN A 117 -17.06 12.87 -2.01
CA GLN A 117 -16.85 11.45 -1.72
C GLN A 117 -15.53 10.93 -2.30
N GLN A 118 -15.26 11.18 -3.58
CA GLN A 118 -14.03 10.72 -4.22
C GLN A 118 -12.77 11.33 -3.58
N ALA A 119 -12.81 12.61 -3.24
CA ALA A 119 -11.68 13.30 -2.60
C ALA A 119 -11.43 12.75 -1.19
N ARG A 120 -12.50 12.44 -0.46
CA ARG A 120 -12.44 11.79 0.85
C ARG A 120 -11.84 10.39 0.76
N GLU A 121 -12.33 9.55 -0.15
CA GLU A 121 -11.78 8.20 -0.37
C GLU A 121 -10.31 8.25 -0.76
N THR A 122 -9.92 9.17 -1.65
CA THR A 122 -8.53 9.32 -2.09
C THR A 122 -7.61 9.72 -0.92
N ALA A 123 -8.02 10.71 -0.12
CA ALA A 123 -7.23 11.16 1.04
C ALA A 123 -7.14 10.07 2.12
N GLU A 124 -8.20 9.30 2.30
CA GLU A 124 -8.25 8.17 3.23
C GLU A 124 -7.33 7.03 2.80
N GLN A 125 -7.40 6.60 1.54
CA GLN A 125 -6.52 5.57 0.98
C GLN A 125 -5.05 6.00 1.02
N ALA A 126 -4.75 7.27 0.74
CA ALA A 126 -3.39 7.79 0.83
C ALA A 126 -2.85 7.74 2.27
N LEU A 127 -3.67 8.11 3.26
CA LEU A 127 -3.28 8.06 4.67
C LEU A 127 -3.13 6.62 5.15
N ASP A 128 -4.07 5.74 4.80
CA ASP A 128 -4.07 4.32 5.13
C ASP A 128 -2.82 3.61 4.62
N LYS A 129 -2.48 3.85 3.35
CA LYS A 129 -1.25 3.35 2.72
C LYS A 129 0.01 3.72 3.52
N GLU A 130 0.13 4.99 3.94
CA GLU A 130 1.32 5.46 4.63
C GLU A 130 1.39 4.96 6.08
N VAL A 131 0.24 4.87 6.76
CA VAL A 131 0.13 4.25 8.08
C VAL A 131 0.56 2.79 8.03
N LEU A 132 0.07 2.02 7.06
CA LEU A 132 0.46 0.63 6.83
C LEU A 132 1.96 0.51 6.52
N ARG A 133 2.47 1.32 5.58
CA ARG A 133 3.90 1.31 5.21
C ARG A 133 4.80 1.50 6.41
N ILE A 134 4.46 2.43 7.31
CA ILE A 134 5.25 2.71 8.52
C ILE A 134 5.13 1.56 9.52
N ARG A 135 3.94 0.98 9.74
CA ARG A 135 3.76 -0.16 10.65
C ARG A 135 4.55 -1.39 10.21
N LEU A 136 4.64 -1.65 8.91
CA LEU A 136 5.28 -2.84 8.35
C LEU A 136 6.81 -2.72 8.27
N HIS A 137 7.38 -1.52 8.38
CA HIS A 137 8.82 -1.30 8.21
C HIS A 137 9.53 -1.03 9.54
N ASP A 138 10.06 -2.10 10.14
CA ASP A 138 10.89 -2.04 11.37
C ASP A 138 12.15 -1.17 11.19
N ALA A 139 12.56 -0.94 9.93
CA ALA A 139 13.65 -0.03 9.56
C ALA A 139 13.47 1.42 10.05
N PHE A 140 12.24 1.84 10.37
CA PHE A 140 12.01 3.18 10.92
C PHE A 140 12.39 3.29 12.39
N GLY A 141 12.32 2.19 13.18
CA GLY A 141 12.84 2.09 14.55
C GLY A 141 12.65 3.32 15.44
N ASN A 142 11.50 4.02 15.30
CA ASN A 142 11.24 5.33 15.89
C ASN A 142 9.97 5.27 16.74
N GLU A 143 10.15 5.23 18.06
CA GLU A 143 9.08 5.15 19.06
C GLU A 143 8.06 6.33 18.96
N PRO A 144 8.47 7.59 18.72
CA PRO A 144 7.53 8.68 18.46
C PRO A 144 6.59 8.45 17.26
N LEU A 145 7.12 7.89 16.17
CA LEU A 145 6.33 7.59 14.97
C LEU A 145 5.34 6.44 15.26
N ALA A 146 5.78 5.41 15.98
CA ALA A 146 4.92 4.28 16.37
C ALA A 146 3.74 4.75 17.25
N HIS A 147 3.99 5.58 18.26
CA HIS A 147 2.93 6.15 19.10
C HIS A 147 1.93 7.00 18.29
N LEU A 148 2.43 7.85 17.40
CA LEU A 148 1.57 8.67 16.55
C LEU A 148 0.65 7.82 15.66
N ILE A 149 1.17 6.71 15.12
CA ILE A 149 0.36 5.78 14.32
C ILE A 149 -0.74 5.14 15.18
N THR A 150 -0.44 4.75 16.42
CA THR A 150 -1.46 4.25 17.36
C THR A 150 -2.55 5.28 17.60
N ASP A 151 -2.20 6.55 17.80
CA ASP A 151 -3.16 7.64 18.03
C ASP A 151 -4.04 7.89 16.79
N ILE A 152 -3.45 7.90 15.59
CA ILE A 152 -4.20 8.07 14.33
C ILE A 152 -5.22 6.93 14.16
N ILE A 153 -4.86 5.69 14.47
CA ILE A 153 -5.78 4.54 14.40
C ILE A 153 -6.88 4.66 15.47
N ALA A 154 -6.52 4.96 16.71
CA ALA A 154 -7.46 5.08 17.83
C ALA A 154 -8.49 6.20 17.63
N SER A 155 -8.13 7.25 16.88
CA SER A 155 -9.02 8.37 16.56
C SER A 155 -10.10 8.04 15.52
N GLY A 156 -10.05 6.87 14.87
CA GLY A 156 -11.02 6.47 13.86
C GLY A 156 -10.95 7.26 12.54
N LEU A 157 -9.86 8.00 12.32
CA LEU A 157 -9.62 8.73 11.06
C LEU A 157 -9.47 7.80 9.85
N ILE A 158 -9.07 6.56 10.12
CA ILE A 158 -8.97 5.46 9.16
C ILE A 158 -9.96 4.38 9.63
N PRO A 159 -10.84 3.86 8.77
CA PRO A 159 -11.72 2.76 9.13
C PRO A 159 -10.88 1.52 9.47
N VAL A 160 -11.13 0.96 10.65
CA VAL A 160 -10.44 -0.25 11.15
C VAL A 160 -10.62 -1.45 10.20
N ALA A 161 -11.67 -1.44 9.36
CA ALA A 161 -11.94 -2.49 8.38
C ALA A 161 -10.81 -2.67 7.35
N ASN A 162 -10.05 -1.61 7.00
CA ASN A 162 -8.91 -1.71 6.10
C ASN A 162 -7.62 -2.18 6.81
N LEU A 163 -7.59 -2.13 8.15
CA LEU A 163 -6.46 -2.53 8.98
C LEU A 163 -6.59 -3.98 9.50
N GLN A 164 -7.67 -4.69 9.12
CA GLN A 164 -8.04 -6.00 9.67
C GLN A 164 -7.64 -7.22 8.81
N GLN A 165 -6.96 -7.04 7.67
CA GLN A 165 -6.59 -8.19 6.81
C GLN A 165 -5.13 -8.30 6.40
N GLU A 166 -4.23 -7.61 7.08
CA GLU A 166 -2.78 -7.81 6.94
C GLU A 166 -2.17 -8.01 8.32
N LEU A 167 -1.19 -8.92 8.43
CA LEU A 167 -0.52 -9.24 9.70
C LEU A 167 -0.13 -7.95 10.45
N THR A 168 -0.75 -7.75 11.61
CA THR A 168 -0.52 -6.58 12.47
C THR A 168 0.59 -6.79 13.50
N ASP A 169 1.08 -8.03 13.62
CA ASP A 169 2.19 -8.43 14.47
C ASP A 169 3.52 -8.35 13.70
N PRO A 170 4.43 -7.43 14.05
CA PRO A 170 5.74 -7.30 13.42
C PRO A 170 6.57 -8.58 13.47
N GLU A 171 6.44 -9.38 14.55
CA GLU A 171 7.19 -10.63 14.69
C GLU A 171 6.67 -11.69 13.70
N ALA A 172 5.36 -11.82 13.57
CA ALA A 172 4.75 -12.72 12.59
C ALA A 172 5.00 -12.23 11.15
N LEU A 173 5.01 -10.92 10.89
CA LEU A 173 5.39 -10.36 9.59
C LEU A 173 6.85 -10.68 9.23
N GLN A 174 7.77 -10.56 10.20
CA GLN A 174 9.17 -10.91 9.99
C GLN A 174 9.36 -12.40 9.74
N LYS A 175 8.63 -13.26 10.47
CA LYS A 175 8.62 -14.72 10.24
C LYS A 175 8.07 -15.07 8.86
N LEU A 176 7.00 -14.40 8.44
CA LEU A 176 6.43 -14.57 7.10
C LEU A 176 7.40 -14.09 6.01
N GLU A 177 8.02 -12.92 6.18
CA GLU A 177 9.05 -12.42 5.25
C GLU A 177 10.20 -13.42 5.14
N HIS A 178 10.67 -13.97 6.26
CA HIS A 178 11.74 -14.97 6.27
C HIS A 178 11.32 -16.26 5.56
N ALA A 179 10.11 -16.76 5.82
CA ALA A 179 9.57 -17.96 5.20
C ALA A 179 9.41 -17.79 3.67
N MET A 180 8.88 -16.64 3.23
CA MET A 180 8.77 -16.32 1.81
C MET A 180 10.14 -16.21 1.12
N ARG A 181 11.12 -15.56 1.77
CA ARG A 181 12.49 -15.48 1.25
C ARG A 181 13.14 -16.85 1.15
N ALA A 182 12.98 -17.70 2.16
CA ALA A 182 13.51 -19.06 2.16
C ALA A 182 12.89 -19.88 1.01
N TYR A 183 11.57 -19.76 0.83
CA TYR A 183 10.85 -20.39 -0.29
C TYR A 183 11.42 -19.98 -1.65
N TYR A 184 11.48 -18.67 -1.94
CA TYR A 184 12.00 -18.19 -3.24
C TYR A 184 13.47 -18.53 -3.45
N THR A 185 14.29 -18.46 -2.39
CA THR A 185 15.71 -18.86 -2.45
C THR A 185 15.84 -20.33 -2.83
N GLN A 186 15.06 -21.21 -2.18
CA GLN A 186 15.07 -22.64 -2.48
C GLN A 186 14.58 -22.90 -3.91
N MET A 187 13.49 -22.26 -4.33
CA MET A 187 12.94 -22.42 -5.68
C MET A 187 13.95 -22.01 -6.76
N ILE A 188 14.61 -20.86 -6.60
CA ILE A 188 15.63 -20.39 -7.55
C ILE A 188 16.87 -21.30 -7.52
N GLY A 189 17.31 -21.73 -6.34
CA GLY A 189 18.43 -22.67 -6.21
C GLY A 189 18.16 -24.00 -6.94
N ASN A 190 16.94 -24.52 -6.81
CA ASN A 190 16.53 -25.74 -7.50
C ASN A 190 16.45 -25.51 -9.02
N LEU A 191 15.94 -24.36 -9.49
CA LEU A 191 15.94 -23.99 -10.91
C LEU A 191 17.36 -23.90 -11.48
N GLN A 192 18.29 -23.26 -10.76
CA GLN A 192 19.68 -23.15 -11.18
C GLN A 192 20.37 -24.51 -11.28
N THR A 193 20.07 -25.42 -10.35
CA THR A 193 20.58 -26.80 -10.38
C THR A 193 20.04 -27.54 -11.60
N LEU A 194 18.73 -27.41 -11.88
CA LEU A 194 18.12 -28.00 -13.05
C LEU A 194 18.73 -27.46 -14.36
N LEU A 195 18.97 -26.15 -14.46
CA LEU A 195 19.61 -25.54 -15.62
C LEU A 195 21.04 -26.05 -15.82
N ALA A 196 21.82 -26.19 -14.75
CA ALA A 196 23.18 -26.73 -14.80
C ALA A 196 23.19 -28.20 -15.28
N GLU A 197 22.23 -29.00 -14.83
CA GLU A 197 22.07 -30.38 -15.29
C GLU A 197 21.71 -30.45 -16.78
N ILE A 198 20.75 -29.63 -17.23
CA ILE A 198 20.38 -29.53 -18.64
C ILE A 198 21.58 -29.10 -19.49
N GLN A 199 22.37 -28.15 -19.00
CA GLN A 199 23.56 -27.67 -19.71
C GLN A 199 24.65 -28.75 -19.85
N SER A 200 24.67 -29.75 -18.95
CA SER A 200 25.62 -30.86 -18.96
C SER A 200 25.26 -31.99 -19.93
N ILE A 201 24.08 -31.96 -20.55
CA ILE A 201 23.63 -32.98 -21.51
C ILE A 201 24.54 -32.96 -22.75
N HIS A 202 25.05 -34.13 -23.11
CA HIS A 202 25.93 -34.30 -24.27
C HIS A 202 25.68 -35.59 -25.06
N ASP A 203 24.79 -36.46 -24.57
CA ASP A 203 24.39 -37.69 -25.23
C ASP A 203 22.95 -38.09 -24.84
N LYS A 204 22.46 -39.18 -25.42
CA LYS A 204 21.11 -39.68 -25.15
C LYS A 204 20.92 -40.11 -23.68
N THR A 205 21.94 -40.74 -23.09
CA THR A 205 21.87 -41.27 -21.72
C THR A 205 21.72 -40.15 -20.70
N THR A 206 22.51 -39.08 -20.84
CA THR A 206 22.45 -37.87 -20.01
C THR A 206 21.16 -37.09 -20.26
N ALA A 207 20.65 -37.08 -21.50
CA ALA A 207 19.36 -36.50 -21.83
C ALA A 207 18.18 -37.24 -21.14
N ASP A 208 18.16 -38.57 -21.20
CA ASP A 208 17.14 -39.40 -20.54
C ASP A 208 17.20 -39.26 -19.00
N ALA A 209 18.41 -39.17 -18.43
CA ALA A 209 18.59 -38.93 -16.99
C ALA A 209 18.10 -37.53 -16.57
N ALA A 210 18.38 -36.50 -17.37
CA ALA A 210 17.87 -35.14 -17.13
C ALA A 210 16.34 -35.09 -17.23
N ALA A 211 15.73 -35.82 -18.16
CA ALA A 211 14.28 -35.92 -18.29
C ALA A 211 13.60 -36.43 -17.01
N ALA A 212 14.18 -37.47 -16.37
CA ALA A 212 13.66 -38.01 -15.11
C ALA A 212 13.75 -36.98 -13.97
N ARG A 213 14.84 -36.20 -13.93
CA ARG A 213 15.03 -35.14 -12.93
C ARG A 213 14.11 -33.95 -13.15
N ILE A 214 13.89 -33.52 -14.39
CA ILE A 214 12.91 -32.47 -14.75
C ILE A 214 11.51 -32.86 -14.25
N ARG A 215 11.07 -34.11 -14.49
CA ARG A 215 9.77 -34.59 -14.01
C ARG A 215 9.68 -34.62 -12.48
N THR A 216 10.74 -35.10 -11.83
CA THR A 216 10.82 -35.13 -10.36
C THR A 216 10.73 -33.72 -9.79
N PHE A 217 11.49 -32.78 -10.35
CA PHE A 217 11.45 -31.37 -9.98
C PHE A 217 10.05 -30.78 -10.10
N PHE A 218 9.35 -30.95 -11.25
CA PHE A 218 8.01 -30.39 -11.39
C PHE A 218 7.00 -31.03 -10.44
N SER A 219 7.09 -32.34 -10.20
CA SER A 219 6.22 -33.03 -9.24
C SER A 219 6.46 -32.57 -7.80
N GLU A 220 7.72 -32.37 -7.41
CA GLU A 220 8.09 -31.88 -6.08
C GLU A 220 7.74 -30.40 -5.90
N GLN A 221 7.94 -29.57 -6.94
CA GLN A 221 7.56 -28.15 -6.92
C GLN A 221 6.06 -27.98 -6.82
N GLN A 222 5.27 -28.69 -7.61
CA GLN A 222 3.80 -28.61 -7.52
C GLN A 222 3.31 -28.96 -6.12
N LYS A 223 3.84 -30.05 -5.54
CA LYS A 223 3.51 -30.44 -4.17
C LYS A 223 3.94 -29.38 -3.15
N THR A 224 5.12 -28.78 -3.34
CA THR A 224 5.67 -27.74 -2.47
C THR A 224 4.90 -26.43 -2.60
N GLU A 225 4.44 -26.04 -3.77
CA GLU A 225 3.58 -24.86 -3.99
C GLU A 225 2.23 -25.02 -3.30
N GLU A 226 1.60 -26.18 -3.48
CA GLU A 226 0.30 -26.50 -2.88
C GLU A 226 0.35 -26.54 -1.35
N THR A 227 1.45 -27.00 -0.74
CA THR A 227 1.57 -27.11 0.72
C THR A 227 2.31 -25.95 1.36
N ALA A 228 3.48 -25.53 0.86
CA ALA A 228 4.30 -24.52 1.54
C ALA A 228 3.67 -23.12 1.51
N PHE A 229 3.02 -22.73 0.39
CA PHE A 229 2.35 -21.43 0.32
C PHE A 229 1.05 -21.44 1.14
N ALA A 230 0.27 -22.51 1.06
CA ALA A 230 -0.93 -22.69 1.86
C ALA A 230 -0.60 -22.73 3.37
N ASP A 231 0.44 -23.45 3.78
CA ASP A 231 0.90 -23.53 5.16
C ASP A 231 1.47 -22.20 5.66
N MET A 232 2.20 -21.46 4.82
CA MET A 232 2.64 -20.09 5.16
C MET A 232 1.44 -19.17 5.40
N VAL A 233 0.46 -19.18 4.50
CA VAL A 233 -0.76 -18.36 4.62
C VAL A 233 -1.61 -18.80 5.82
N HIS A 234 -1.69 -20.10 6.10
CA HIS A 234 -2.42 -20.62 7.25
C HIS A 234 -1.71 -20.31 8.58
N THR A 235 -0.38 -20.38 8.62
CA THR A 235 0.42 -20.22 9.85
C THR A 235 0.60 -18.75 10.22
N TYR A 236 0.82 -17.90 9.22
CA TYR A 236 1.16 -16.50 9.46
C TYR A 236 0.05 -15.56 8.98
N GLY A 237 -0.77 -15.95 8.01
CA GLY A 237 -1.79 -15.08 7.39
C GLY A 237 -1.39 -14.65 5.98
N THR A 238 -2.29 -13.95 5.29
CA THR A 238 -2.04 -13.48 3.93
C THR A 238 -0.95 -12.40 3.94
N PRO A 239 0.12 -12.53 3.11
CA PRO A 239 1.16 -11.52 3.07
C PRO A 239 0.61 -10.21 2.50
N PRO A 240 1.02 -9.06 3.06
CA PRO A 240 0.75 -7.76 2.48
C PRO A 240 1.24 -7.64 1.04
N ASP A 241 0.53 -6.93 0.19
CA ASP A 241 0.96 -6.76 -1.21
C ASP A 241 2.29 -6.00 -1.31
N THR A 242 2.56 -5.11 -0.36
CA THR A 242 3.85 -4.42 -0.23
C THR A 242 5.01 -5.39 0.07
N LEU A 243 4.78 -6.38 0.94
CA LEU A 243 5.76 -7.41 1.27
C LEU A 243 5.97 -8.35 0.08
N LYS A 244 4.90 -8.77 -0.59
CA LYS A 244 4.98 -9.55 -1.83
C LYS A 244 5.81 -8.83 -2.88
N GLN A 245 5.53 -7.55 -3.13
CA GLN A 245 6.24 -6.76 -4.12
C GLN A 245 7.72 -6.62 -3.77
N LYS A 246 8.05 -6.28 -2.52
CA LYS A 246 9.44 -6.15 -2.04
C LYS A 246 10.24 -7.43 -2.25
N ILE A 247 9.67 -8.58 -1.85
CA ILE A 247 10.31 -9.88 -2.01
C ILE A 247 10.43 -10.22 -3.50
N MET A 248 9.38 -9.99 -4.29
CA MET A 248 9.39 -10.25 -5.72
C MET A 248 10.46 -9.42 -6.44
N ASP A 249 10.57 -8.13 -6.16
CA ASP A 249 11.56 -7.23 -6.77
C ASP A 249 13.01 -7.70 -6.52
N GLU A 250 13.28 -8.31 -5.36
CA GLU A 250 14.58 -8.88 -5.02
C GLU A 250 14.93 -10.13 -5.86
N PHE A 251 13.95 -10.99 -6.10
CA PHE A 251 14.15 -12.26 -6.79
C PHE A 251 13.90 -12.19 -8.31
N LEU A 252 13.19 -11.16 -8.79
CA LEU A 252 12.83 -10.96 -10.19
C LEU A 252 14.05 -10.99 -11.14
N PRO A 253 15.21 -10.38 -10.82
CA PRO A 253 16.38 -10.46 -11.69
C PRO A 253 16.89 -11.89 -11.88
N GLN A 254 16.88 -12.69 -10.82
CA GLN A 254 17.34 -14.09 -10.84
C GLN A 254 16.37 -14.98 -11.59
N LEU A 255 15.06 -14.75 -11.43
CA LEU A 255 14.02 -15.44 -12.21
C LEU A 255 14.13 -15.13 -13.69
N ARG A 256 14.34 -13.86 -14.06
CA ARG A 256 14.58 -13.47 -15.47
C ARG A 256 15.82 -14.14 -16.03
N GLN A 257 16.91 -14.21 -15.26
CA GLN A 257 18.11 -14.92 -15.67
C GLN A 257 17.84 -16.41 -15.91
N CYS A 258 17.15 -17.08 -14.98
CA CYS A 258 16.78 -18.49 -15.13
C CYS A 258 15.91 -18.71 -16.38
N GLN A 259 14.96 -17.81 -16.64
CA GLN A 259 14.12 -17.85 -17.84
C GLN A 259 14.95 -17.76 -19.12
N THR A 260 15.79 -16.72 -19.24
CA THR A 260 16.67 -16.54 -20.41
C THR A 260 17.57 -17.75 -20.64
N THR A 261 18.23 -18.26 -19.59
CA THR A 261 19.07 -19.46 -19.70
C THR A 261 18.25 -20.69 -20.10
N SER A 262 17.02 -20.84 -19.61
CA SER A 262 16.16 -21.97 -20.01
C SER A 262 15.79 -21.93 -21.49
N GLU A 263 15.51 -20.73 -22.04
CA GLU A 263 15.16 -20.53 -23.44
C GLU A 263 16.36 -20.84 -24.35
N GLU A 264 17.54 -20.36 -23.99
CA GLU A 264 18.80 -20.67 -24.69
C GLU A 264 19.10 -22.18 -24.70
N LEU A 265 18.95 -22.85 -23.55
CA LEU A 265 19.16 -24.29 -23.44
C LEU A 265 18.14 -25.09 -24.24
N LYS A 266 16.86 -24.68 -24.22
CA LYS A 266 15.81 -25.31 -25.04
C LYS A 266 16.16 -25.25 -26.52
N HIS A 267 16.55 -24.07 -27.02
CA HIS A 267 16.95 -23.93 -28.42
C HIS A 267 18.16 -24.79 -28.78
N LYS A 268 19.16 -24.89 -27.90
CA LYS A 268 20.33 -25.77 -28.11
C LYS A 268 19.92 -27.25 -28.17
N LEU A 269 18.99 -27.68 -27.32
CA LEU A 269 18.48 -29.05 -27.33
C LEU A 269 17.65 -29.35 -28.57
N GLU A 270 16.83 -28.41 -29.05
CA GLU A 270 16.07 -28.55 -30.30
C GLU A 270 17.01 -28.73 -31.50
N GLN A 271 18.09 -27.94 -31.58
CA GLN A 271 19.11 -28.04 -32.64
C GLN A 271 19.84 -29.40 -32.66
N THR A 272 19.99 -30.02 -31.49
CA THR A 272 20.61 -31.34 -31.33
C THR A 272 19.60 -32.49 -31.40
N ASN A 273 18.34 -32.20 -31.77
CA ASN A 273 17.23 -33.15 -31.74
C ASN A 273 17.11 -33.87 -30.39
N PHE A 274 17.34 -33.14 -29.29
CA PHE A 274 17.35 -33.63 -27.92
C PHE A 274 18.27 -34.83 -27.70
N TYR A 275 19.36 -34.92 -28.47
CA TYR A 275 20.26 -36.09 -28.51
C TYR A 275 19.53 -37.42 -28.78
N GLY A 276 18.36 -37.38 -29.43
CA GLY A 276 17.50 -38.53 -29.68
C GLY A 276 16.68 -39.01 -28.48
N SER A 277 16.57 -38.23 -27.41
CA SER A 277 15.75 -38.52 -26.23
C SER A 277 14.30 -38.04 -26.42
N GLN A 278 13.39 -38.99 -26.60
CA GLN A 278 11.95 -38.70 -26.57
C GLN A 278 11.47 -38.34 -25.16
N GLU A 279 12.13 -38.84 -24.12
CA GLU A 279 11.73 -38.60 -22.74
C GLU A 279 12.03 -37.15 -22.32
N LEU A 280 13.17 -36.61 -22.75
CA LEU A 280 13.54 -35.21 -22.56
C LEU A 280 12.61 -34.28 -23.35
N GLN A 281 12.33 -34.63 -24.60
CA GLN A 281 11.38 -33.86 -25.42
C GLN A 281 9.99 -33.80 -24.78
N LYS A 282 9.51 -34.90 -24.19
CA LYS A 282 8.24 -34.90 -23.43
C LYS A 282 8.36 -34.06 -22.16
N ALA A 283 9.42 -34.23 -21.37
CA ALA A 283 9.59 -33.53 -20.10
C ALA A 283 9.67 -32.00 -20.25
N LEU A 284 10.24 -31.51 -21.35
CA LEU A 284 10.34 -30.07 -21.65
C LEU A 284 9.08 -29.48 -22.31
N ASN A 285 8.21 -30.32 -22.88
CA ASN A 285 6.97 -29.89 -23.57
C ASN A 285 5.70 -30.16 -22.76
N GLN A 286 5.77 -30.94 -21.68
CA GLN A 286 4.70 -31.02 -20.70
C GLN A 286 4.63 -29.70 -19.94
N GLN A 287 3.70 -28.82 -20.34
CA GLN A 287 3.20 -27.82 -19.40
C GLN A 287 2.47 -28.55 -18.27
N PRO A 288 2.56 -28.08 -17.02
CA PRO A 288 1.68 -28.56 -15.97
C PRO A 288 0.23 -28.39 -16.47
N GLU A 289 -0.54 -29.48 -16.50
CA GLU A 289 -1.98 -29.41 -16.76
C GLU A 289 -2.59 -28.53 -15.66
N ALA A 290 -3.26 -27.46 -16.10
CA ALA A 290 -3.93 -26.48 -15.24
C ALA A 290 -5.16 -27.08 -14.54
#